data_AF-A0A8I1NH24-F1
#
_entry.id   AF-A0A8I1NH24-F1
#
_cell.length_a   1.000
_cell.length_b   1.000
_cell.length_c   1.000
_cell.angle_alpha   90.00
_cell.angle_beta   90.00
_cell.angle_gamma   90.00
#
_symmetry.space_group_name_H-M   'P 1'
#
loop_
_entity.id
_entity.type
_entity.pdbx_description
1 polymer ?
#
loop_
_entity_poly.entity_id
_entity_poly.type
_entity_poly.pdbx_seq_one_letter_code
_entity_poly.pdbx_strand_id
1 'polypeptide(L)'
;MARDPEPGVTEELRSLEPIFHRVEAGSGREAFEAIASPDFLEVGASGQVYDRDFVLDTLARRHSQPHDDRWQIHDFEARELSDDLWLVTYELDQDGRRSRRATIWRRTESGWMAEYHQGTLLPPTPEPPIPDRGV
;
A
#
# COMPACT_ATOMS: atom_id res chain seq x y z
N MET A 1 12.71 15.04 -15.45
CA MET A 1 13.68 14.26 -14.64
C MET A 1 13.05 14.07 -13.28
N ALA A 2 12.91 12.84 -12.80
CA ALA A 2 12.50 12.60 -11.42
C ALA A 2 13.58 13.15 -10.49
N ARG A 3 13.18 13.85 -9.44
CA ARG A 3 14.09 14.30 -8.38
C ARG A 3 14.31 13.13 -7.42
N ASP A 4 15.53 13.02 -6.91
CA ASP A 4 15.77 12.15 -5.76
C ASP A 4 15.02 12.74 -4.56
N PRO A 5 14.27 11.94 -3.80
CA PRO A 5 13.48 12.44 -2.69
C PRO A 5 14.37 13.11 -1.63
N GLU A 6 13.87 14.19 -1.03
CA GLU A 6 14.51 14.86 0.11
C GLU A 6 14.94 13.84 1.20
N PRO A 7 16.09 14.05 1.86
CA PRO A 7 16.60 13.10 2.86
C PRO A 7 15.54 12.81 3.93
N GLY A 8 15.16 11.54 4.12
CA GLY A 8 14.20 11.10 5.13
C GLY A 8 12.75 10.92 4.65
N VAL A 9 12.37 11.46 3.48
CA VAL A 9 10.99 11.29 2.96
C VAL A 9 10.67 9.83 2.64
N THR A 10 11.65 9.08 2.13
CA THR A 10 11.48 7.65 1.84
C THR A 10 11.19 6.86 3.13
N GLU A 11 11.88 7.18 4.22
CA GLU A 11 11.68 6.58 5.53
C GLU A 11 10.32 6.96 6.13
N GLU A 12 9.92 8.24 6.01
CA GLU A 12 8.58 8.70 6.40
C GLU A 12 7.49 7.91 5.65
N LEU A 13 7.58 7.82 4.32
CA LEU A 13 6.61 7.10 3.49
C LEU A 13 6.63 5.59 3.76
N ARG A 14 7.82 5.01 4.00
CA ARG A 14 7.95 3.62 4.44
C ARG A 14 7.29 3.39 5.79
N SER A 15 7.22 4.41 6.67
CA SER A 15 6.52 4.33 7.96
C SER A 15 4.99 4.24 7.81
N LEU A 16 4.44 4.68 6.67
CA LEU A 16 3.00 4.69 6.38
C LEU A 16 2.52 3.44 5.61
N GLU A 17 3.44 2.62 5.11
CA GLU A 17 3.14 1.48 4.22
C GLU A 17 3.39 0.12 4.90
N PRO A 18 2.55 -0.91 4.73
CA PRO A 18 1.50 -1.00 3.76
C PRO A 18 0.29 -0.20 4.22
N ILE A 19 -0.21 0.69 3.37
CA ILE A 19 -1.30 1.57 3.72
C ILE A 19 -2.46 0.74 4.29
N PHE A 20 -2.99 1.18 5.43
CA PHE A 20 -4.06 0.54 6.19
C PHE A 20 -3.77 -0.80 6.88
N HIS A 21 -2.55 -1.35 6.80
CA HIS A 21 -2.16 -2.59 7.50
C HIS A 21 -1.40 -2.30 8.81
N ARG A 22 -0.99 -1.06 9.05
CA ARG A 22 -0.25 -0.64 10.27
C ARG A 22 -1.14 -0.03 11.36
N VAL A 23 -2.44 -0.02 11.14
CA VAL A 23 -3.39 0.62 12.05
C VAL A 23 -3.70 -0.32 13.21
N GLU A 24 -3.66 0.20 14.45
CA GLU A 24 -3.89 -0.59 15.65
C GLU A 24 -5.31 -1.17 15.67
N ALA A 25 -5.44 -2.41 16.15
CA ALA A 25 -6.74 -3.05 16.31
C ALA A 25 -7.66 -2.19 17.19
N GLY A 26 -8.90 -1.97 16.74
CA GLY A 26 -9.84 -1.07 17.40
C GLY A 26 -9.77 0.39 16.94
N SER A 27 -8.91 0.73 15.98
CA SER A 27 -8.93 2.06 15.37
C SER A 27 -10.25 2.31 14.64
N GLY A 28 -10.86 3.46 14.92
CA GLY A 28 -12.07 3.90 14.27
C GLY A 28 -11.82 4.43 12.85
N ARG A 29 -12.93 4.69 12.14
CA ARG A 29 -12.93 5.28 10.80
C ARG A 29 -12.07 6.55 10.69
N GLU A 30 -12.05 7.38 11.73
CA GLU A 30 -11.31 8.64 11.83
C GLU A 30 -9.80 8.48 11.59
N ALA A 31 -9.19 7.37 12.04
CA ALA A 31 -7.76 7.12 11.83
C ALA A 31 -7.41 6.95 10.35
N PHE A 32 -8.33 6.34 9.59
CA PHE A 32 -8.18 6.15 8.15
C PHE A 32 -8.53 7.44 7.38
N GLU A 33 -9.47 8.23 7.88
CA GLU A 33 -9.83 9.53 7.30
C GLU A 33 -8.68 10.53 7.33
N ALA A 34 -7.83 10.47 8.35
CA ALA A 34 -6.66 11.34 8.50
C ALA A 34 -5.58 11.08 7.43
N ILE A 35 -5.54 9.88 6.84
CA ILE A 35 -4.52 9.48 5.87
C ILE A 35 -5.07 9.34 4.45
N ALA A 36 -6.38 9.38 4.23
CA ALA A 36 -7.01 9.32 2.91
C ALA A 36 -7.59 10.68 2.53
N SER A 37 -7.08 11.26 1.43
CA SER A 37 -7.59 12.51 0.86
C SER A 37 -9.10 12.42 0.57
N PRO A 38 -9.83 13.55 0.51
CA PRO A 38 -11.27 13.55 0.20
C PRO A 38 -11.62 12.88 -1.13
N ASP A 39 -10.73 12.98 -2.13
CA ASP A 39 -10.90 12.42 -3.47
C ASP A 39 -10.20 11.06 -3.66
N PHE A 40 -9.82 10.41 -2.55
CA PHE A 40 -9.08 9.15 -2.58
C PHE A 40 -9.82 8.05 -3.35
N LEU A 41 -9.06 7.32 -4.15
CA LEU A 41 -9.52 6.14 -4.90
C LEU A 41 -8.58 4.95 -4.66
N GLU A 42 -9.16 3.77 -4.54
CA GLU A 42 -8.43 2.50 -4.47
C GLU A 42 -8.77 1.60 -5.65
N VAL A 43 -7.74 1.01 -6.28
CA VAL A 43 -7.90 -0.15 -7.15
C VAL A 43 -7.46 -1.40 -6.39
N GLY A 44 -8.42 -2.22 -6.00
CA GLY A 44 -8.14 -3.44 -5.25
C GLY A 44 -7.51 -4.55 -6.10
N ALA A 45 -7.09 -5.63 -5.45
CA ALA A 45 -6.53 -6.83 -6.09
C ALA A 45 -7.45 -7.48 -7.15
N SER A 46 -8.74 -7.19 -7.10
CA SER A 46 -9.76 -7.61 -8.07
C SER A 46 -9.77 -6.78 -9.36
N GLY A 47 -9.06 -5.66 -9.40
CA GLY A 47 -9.15 -4.65 -10.46
C GLY A 47 -10.38 -3.75 -10.37
N GLN A 48 -11.22 -3.91 -9.35
CA GLN A 48 -12.34 -3.01 -9.10
C GLN A 48 -11.85 -1.69 -8.50
N VAL A 49 -12.54 -0.61 -8.85
CA VAL A 49 -12.31 0.73 -8.33
C VAL A 49 -13.26 0.97 -7.16
N TYR A 50 -12.72 1.46 -6.06
CA TYR A 50 -13.44 1.79 -4.83
C TYR A 50 -13.21 3.24 -4.47
N ASP A 51 -14.29 3.92 -4.09
CA ASP A 51 -14.20 5.27 -3.53
C ASP A 51 -13.72 5.25 -2.08
N ARG A 52 -13.35 6.45 -1.59
CA ARG A 52 -12.92 6.68 -0.22
C ARG A 52 -13.89 6.09 0.80
N ASP A 53 -15.18 6.38 0.72
CA ASP A 53 -16.13 5.97 1.75
C ASP A 53 -16.26 4.46 1.85
N PHE A 54 -16.30 3.77 0.70
CA PHE A 54 -16.29 2.32 0.63
C PHE A 54 -15.03 1.72 1.27
N VAL A 55 -13.86 2.29 0.96
CA VAL A 55 -12.58 1.83 1.52
C VAL A 55 -12.58 2.02 3.04
N LEU A 56 -12.91 3.21 3.53
CA LEU A 56 -12.91 3.53 4.95
C LEU A 56 -13.88 2.65 5.76
N ASP A 57 -15.10 2.40 5.25
CA ASP A 57 -16.06 1.50 5.88
C ASP A 57 -15.56 0.05 5.92
N THR A 58 -14.87 -0.38 4.86
CA THR A 58 -14.29 -1.72 4.79
C THR A 58 -13.15 -1.88 5.78
N LEU A 59 -12.30 -0.86 5.93
CA LEU A 59 -11.20 -0.83 6.89
C LEU A 59 -11.71 -0.81 8.34
N ALA A 60 -12.69 0.03 8.65
CA ALA A 60 -13.29 0.09 9.99
C ALA A 60 -13.89 -1.27 10.39
N ARG A 61 -14.54 -1.98 9.45
CA ARG A 61 -15.03 -3.35 9.69
C ARG A 61 -13.87 -4.34 9.88
N ARG A 62 -12.85 -4.31 9.01
CA ARG A 62 -11.69 -5.21 9.09
C ARG A 62 -10.96 -5.09 10.43
N HIS A 63 -10.77 -3.87 10.91
CA HIS A 63 -10.02 -3.56 12.14
C HIS A 63 -10.86 -3.58 13.42
N SER A 64 -12.15 -3.91 13.32
CA SER A 64 -13.02 -4.12 14.50
C SER A 64 -12.64 -5.35 15.33
N GLN A 65 -11.80 -6.24 14.78
CA GLN A 65 -11.26 -7.41 15.46
C GLN A 65 -9.74 -7.48 15.25
N PRO A 66 -8.99 -8.09 16.19
CA PRO A 66 -7.57 -8.37 15.98
C PRO A 66 -7.40 -9.26 14.75
N HIS A 67 -6.50 -8.86 13.87
CA HIS A 67 -6.08 -9.63 12.71
C HIS A 67 -4.55 -9.75 12.75
N ASP A 68 -4.04 -10.96 12.59
CA ASP A 68 -2.59 -11.22 12.53
C ASP A 68 -2.19 -11.24 11.05
N ASP A 69 -2.03 -10.06 10.46
CA ASP A 69 -1.54 -9.95 9.10
C ASP A 69 -0.01 -10.00 9.12
N ARG A 70 0.53 -11.20 8.98
CA ARG A 70 1.96 -11.37 8.69
C ARG A 70 2.25 -10.93 7.26
N TRP A 71 3.05 -9.88 7.12
CA TRP A 71 3.46 -9.38 5.81
C TRP A 71 4.94 -9.03 5.75
N GLN A 72 5.48 -9.01 4.53
CA GLN A 72 6.82 -8.55 4.21
C GLN A 72 6.78 -7.59 3.02
N ILE A 73 7.53 -6.50 3.11
CA ILE A 73 7.71 -5.53 2.03
C ILE A 73 9.04 -5.81 1.33
N HIS A 74 9.01 -5.85 0.00
CA HIS A 74 10.19 -5.96 -0.85
C HIS A 74 10.23 -4.78 -1.84
N ASP A 75 11.43 -4.47 -2.35
CA ASP A 75 11.64 -3.52 -3.47
C ASP A 75 10.91 -2.18 -3.30
N PHE A 76 10.96 -1.63 -2.08
CA PHE A 76 10.28 -0.38 -1.75
C PHE A 76 11.06 0.81 -2.30
N GLU A 77 10.37 1.60 -3.09
CA GLU A 77 10.86 2.82 -3.71
C GLU A 77 9.87 3.96 -3.49
N ALA A 78 10.41 5.15 -3.24
CA ALA A 78 9.64 6.40 -3.23
C ALA A 78 10.25 7.35 -4.27
N ARG A 79 9.39 7.92 -5.11
CA ARG A 79 9.78 8.81 -6.20
C ARG A 79 8.96 10.10 -6.15
N GLU A 80 9.62 11.23 -6.08
CA GLU A 80 8.96 12.53 -6.20
C GLU A 80 8.41 12.73 -7.63
N LEU A 81 7.12 13.01 -7.73
CA LEU A 81 6.42 13.29 -9.00
C LEU A 81 6.35 14.78 -9.28
N SER A 82 6.13 15.58 -8.24
CA SER A 82 6.11 17.04 -8.23
C SER A 82 6.38 17.53 -6.82
N ASP A 83 6.47 18.85 -6.66
CA ASP A 83 6.46 19.47 -5.34
C ASP A 83 5.29 18.89 -4.51
N ASP A 84 5.62 18.45 -3.30
CA ASP A 84 4.72 17.83 -2.33
C ASP A 84 3.97 16.55 -2.79
N LEU A 85 4.37 15.88 -3.87
CA LEU A 85 3.71 14.67 -4.38
C LEU A 85 4.71 13.55 -4.70
N TRP A 86 4.47 12.36 -4.13
CA TRP A 86 5.33 11.19 -4.29
C TRP A 86 4.53 9.96 -4.75
N LEU A 87 5.17 9.14 -5.57
CA LEU A 87 4.75 7.79 -5.87
C LEU A 87 5.58 6.83 -5.02
N VAL A 88 4.90 6.01 -4.24
CA VAL A 88 5.49 4.86 -3.56
C VAL A 88 5.13 3.60 -4.33
N THR A 89 6.12 2.74 -4.58
CA THR A 89 5.91 1.40 -5.14
C THR A 89 6.67 0.37 -4.33
N TYR A 90 6.09 -0.82 -4.18
CA TYR A 90 6.73 -1.94 -3.51
C TYR A 90 6.02 -3.25 -3.86
N GLU A 91 6.62 -4.37 -3.45
CA GLU A 91 5.93 -5.65 -3.43
C GLU A 91 5.54 -6.00 -1.99
N LEU A 92 4.30 -6.45 -1.80
CA LEU A 92 3.80 -6.94 -0.52
C LEU A 92 3.57 -8.45 -0.63
N ASP A 93 4.28 -9.22 0.20
CA ASP A 93 3.99 -10.62 0.47
C ASP A 93 3.15 -10.71 1.74
N GLN A 94 1.95 -11.28 1.63
CA GLN A 94 1.07 -11.57 2.77
C GLN A 94 0.75 -13.06 2.73
N ASP A 95 1.39 -13.83 3.62
CA ASP A 95 1.30 -15.30 3.69
C ASP A 95 1.44 -16.01 2.34
N GLY A 96 2.42 -15.61 1.52
CA GLY A 96 2.70 -16.16 0.20
C GLY A 96 1.84 -15.59 -0.92
N ARG A 97 0.82 -14.78 -0.60
CA ARG A 97 0.05 -14.02 -1.59
C ARG A 97 0.77 -12.71 -1.89
N ARG A 98 1.47 -12.66 -3.02
CA ARG A 98 2.25 -11.48 -3.43
C ARG A 98 1.45 -10.51 -4.30
N SER A 99 1.69 -9.22 -4.10
CA SER A 99 1.09 -8.13 -4.88
C SER A 99 2.09 -7.00 -5.14
N ARG A 100 2.00 -6.35 -6.30
CA ARG A 100 2.61 -5.05 -6.56
C ARG A 100 1.70 -3.97 -6.00
N ARG A 101 2.26 -3.04 -5.24
CA ARG A 101 1.57 -1.94 -4.59
C ARG A 101 2.06 -0.63 -5.16
N ALA A 102 1.13 0.31 -5.33
CA ALA A 102 1.41 1.67 -5.70
C ALA A 102 0.53 2.61 -4.87
N THR A 103 1.13 3.64 -4.28
CA THR A 103 0.38 4.69 -3.56
C THR A 103 0.90 6.04 -4.01
N ILE A 104 -0.01 6.97 -4.30
CA ILE A 104 0.35 8.38 -4.49
C ILE A 104 0.11 9.09 -3.17
N TRP A 105 1.17 9.68 -2.63
CA TRP A 105 1.17 10.41 -1.37
C TRP A 105 1.39 11.90 -1.63
N ARG A 106 0.55 12.73 -1.03
CA ARG A 106 0.72 14.17 -0.97
C ARG A 106 1.18 14.58 0.43
N ARG A 107 2.20 15.42 0.51
CA ARG A 107 2.55 16.11 1.76
C ARG A 107 1.66 17.33 1.91
N THR A 108 1.03 17.48 3.06
CA THR A 108 0.21 18.64 3.42
C THR A 108 0.75 19.27 4.70
N GLU A 109 0.26 20.45 5.06
CA GLU A 109 0.58 21.09 6.34
C GLU A 109 0.21 20.21 7.55
N SER A 110 -0.79 19.33 7.39
CA SER A 110 -1.29 18.44 8.44
C SER A 110 -0.65 17.04 8.40
N GLY A 111 0.29 16.80 7.48
CA GLY A 111 0.94 15.51 7.30
C GLY A 111 0.65 14.87 5.94
N TRP A 112 0.89 13.57 5.85
CA TRP A 112 0.79 12.81 4.61
C TRP A 112 -0.65 12.35 4.35
N MET A 113 -1.14 12.58 3.14
CA MET A 113 -2.43 12.09 2.68
C MET A 113 -2.25 11.28 1.40
N ALA A 114 -2.87 10.11 1.34
CA ALA A 114 -2.93 9.29 0.15
C ALA A 114 -3.99 9.86 -0.80
N GLU A 115 -3.60 10.03 -2.06
CA GLU A 115 -4.46 10.46 -3.17
C GLU A 115 -5.01 9.25 -3.93
N TYR A 116 -4.25 8.16 -3.96
CA TYR A 116 -4.57 6.96 -4.72
C TYR A 116 -3.83 5.76 -4.15
N HIS A 117 -4.47 4.59 -4.15
CA HIS A 117 -3.80 3.32 -3.90
C HIS A 117 -4.17 2.25 -4.93
N GLN A 118 -3.24 1.37 -5.26
CA GLN A 118 -3.49 0.18 -6.04
C GLN A 118 -2.72 -1.02 -5.48
N GLY A 119 -3.40 -2.16 -5.41
CA GLY A 119 -2.76 -3.46 -5.25
C GLY A 119 -3.10 -4.39 -6.41
N THR A 120 -2.08 -4.88 -7.11
CA THR A 120 -2.24 -5.84 -8.22
C THR A 120 -1.57 -7.14 -7.85
N LEU A 121 -2.28 -8.27 -7.94
CA LEU A 121 -1.68 -9.57 -7.65
C LEU A 121 -0.55 -9.90 -8.62
N LEU A 122 0.55 -10.41 -8.08
CA LEU A 122 1.54 -11.09 -8.91
C LEU A 122 0.96 -12.44 -9.34
N PRO A 123 1.30 -12.91 -10.55
CA PRO A 123 1.03 -14.29 -10.91
C PRO A 123 1.73 -15.21 -9.90
N PRO A 124 1.18 -16.40 -9.62
CA PRO A 124 1.87 -17.37 -8.79
C PRO A 124 3.27 -17.61 -9.35
N THR A 125 4.28 -17.69 -8.47
CA THR A 125 5.64 -18.04 -8.87
C THR A 125 5.57 -19.36 -9.64
N PRO A 126 6.07 -19.45 -10.89
CA PRO A 126 6.07 -20.71 -11.61
C PRO A 126 6.81 -21.77 -10.77
N GLU A 127 6.25 -22.97 -10.68
CA GLU A 127 6.95 -24.09 -10.03
C GLU A 127 8.32 -24.26 -10.69
N PRO A 128 9.39 -24.47 -9.90
CA PRO A 128 10.69 -24.78 -10.48
C PRO A 128 10.54 -26.02 -11.39
N PRO A 129 11.23 -26.06 -12.54
CA PRO A 129 11.13 -27.20 -13.44
C PRO A 129 11.50 -28.49 -12.68
N ILE A 130 10.71 -29.54 -12.87
CA ILE A 130 11.03 -30.87 -12.34
C ILE A 130 12.43 -31.23 -12.88
N PRO A 131 13.41 -31.53 -12.02
CA PRO A 131 14.75 -31.86 -12.48
C PRO A 131 14.67 -33.05 -13.42
N ASP A 132 15.31 -32.91 -14.58
CA ASP A 132 15.34 -33.92 -15.62
C ASP A 132 15.84 -35.23 -15.01
N ARG A 133 14.96 -36.22 -14.89
CA ARG A 133 15.35 -37.57 -14.49
C ARG A 133 16.00 -38.17 -15.72
N GLY A 134 17.28 -37.83 -15.92
CA GLY A 134 18.10 -38.33 -17.01
C GLY A 134 17.88 -39.84 -17.16
N VAL A 135 17.46 -40.23 -18.37
CA VAL A 135 17.37 -41.62 -18.81
C VAL A 135 18.73 -42.06 -19.30
#